data_AF-A0A432FS98-F1
#
_entry.id   AF-A0A432FS98-F1
#
_cell.length_a   1.000
_cell.length_b   1.000
_cell.length_c   1.000
_cell.angle_alpha   90.00
_cell.angle_beta   90.00
_cell.angle_gamma   90.00
#
_symmetry.space_group_name_H-M   'P 1'
#
loop_
_entity.id
_entity.type
_entity.pdbx_description
1 polymer ?
#
loop_
_entity_poly.entity_id
_entity_poly.type
_entity_poly.pdbx_seq_one_letter_code
_entity_poly.pdbx_strand_id
1 'polypeptide(L)'
;MIFKIAFLAVIFSSLLYSGHPITIDGLFDDWAEVDVSYSDSQGDGADADFADIKITYDNDFLFIYFNVHDGEYLMQDWNEFHLYIDADNDTTTGYYINGIGAEMDWLFGDRSGSYYIMDGIIDIYQKP
;
A
#
# COMPACT_ATOMS: atom_id res chain seq x y z
N MET A 1 18.09 23.12 57.15
CA MET A 1 17.12 23.32 56.05
C MET A 1 17.46 22.30 54.97
N ILE A 2 16.65 21.26 54.80
CA ILE A 2 16.96 20.14 53.88
C ILE A 2 16.28 20.43 52.55
N PHE A 3 17.05 20.70 51.49
CA PHE A 3 16.53 20.80 50.12
C PHE A 3 16.22 19.38 49.62
N LYS A 4 14.93 19.04 49.52
CA LYS A 4 14.48 17.85 48.80
C LYS A 4 14.53 18.16 47.30
N ILE A 5 15.48 17.60 46.59
CA ILE A 5 15.53 17.67 45.13
C ILE A 5 14.56 16.60 44.61
N ALA A 6 13.47 17.03 44.00
CA ALA A 6 12.58 16.14 43.27
C ALA A 6 13.23 15.82 41.91
N PHE A 7 13.47 14.54 41.65
CA PHE A 7 13.97 14.06 40.37
C PHE A 7 12.77 13.92 39.42
N LEU A 8 12.63 14.83 38.45
CA LEU A 8 11.63 14.72 37.39
C LEU A 8 12.15 13.73 36.35
N ALA A 9 11.70 12.48 36.43
CA ALA A 9 11.95 11.50 35.37
C ALA A 9 11.06 11.85 34.17
N VAL A 10 11.62 12.55 33.18
CA VAL A 10 10.99 12.70 31.87
C VAL A 10 11.16 11.38 31.13
N ILE A 11 10.11 10.56 31.10
CA ILE A 11 10.04 9.39 30.24
C ILE A 11 9.88 9.91 28.82
N PHE A 12 10.98 9.97 28.07
CA PHE A 12 10.90 10.02 26.61
C PHE A 12 10.39 8.65 26.16
N SER A 13 9.07 8.50 26.02
CA SER A 13 8.55 7.39 25.22
C SER A 13 9.03 7.67 23.80
N SER A 14 9.96 6.88 23.30
CA SER A 14 10.18 6.79 21.86
C SER A 14 8.80 6.58 21.24
N LEU A 15 8.34 7.54 20.44
CA LEU A 15 7.20 7.35 19.55
C LEU A 15 7.64 6.25 18.59
N LEU A 16 7.43 5.00 18.97
CA LEU A 16 7.42 3.92 18.02
C LEU A 16 6.22 4.24 17.13
N TYR A 17 6.49 4.74 15.93
CA TYR A 17 5.50 4.79 14.87
C TYR A 17 5.13 3.33 14.59
N SER A 18 4.15 2.83 15.34
CA SER A 18 3.37 1.69 14.90
C SER A 18 2.63 2.15 13.67
N GLY A 19 2.60 1.31 12.63
CA GLY A 19 1.65 1.51 11.55
C GLY A 19 0.26 1.77 12.09
N HIS A 20 -0.52 2.57 11.36
CA HIS A 20 -1.91 2.79 11.69
C HIS A 20 -2.62 1.43 11.71
N PRO A 21 -3.32 1.06 12.79
CA PRO A 21 -4.08 -0.19 12.82
C PRO A 21 -5.24 -0.06 11.83
N ILE A 22 -5.08 -0.63 10.63
CA ILE A 22 -6.09 -0.63 9.58
C ILE A 22 -6.94 -1.90 9.69
N THR A 23 -8.26 -1.73 9.66
CA THR A 23 -9.22 -2.83 9.58
C THR A 23 -9.90 -2.81 8.21
N ILE A 24 -9.83 -3.93 7.48
CA ILE A 24 -10.52 -4.06 6.18
C ILE A 24 -11.97 -4.47 6.41
N ASP A 25 -12.82 -3.49 6.77
CA ASP A 25 -14.26 -3.68 7.01
C ASP A 25 -15.17 -2.83 6.10
N GLY A 26 -14.57 -2.03 5.22
CA GLY A 26 -15.28 -1.12 4.30
C GLY A 26 -15.59 0.26 4.88
N LEU A 27 -15.18 0.54 6.12
CA LEU A 27 -15.13 1.88 6.70
C LEU A 27 -13.73 2.48 6.49
N PHE A 28 -13.62 3.81 6.57
CA PHE A 28 -12.38 4.52 6.24
C PHE A 28 -11.89 5.46 7.34
N ASP A 29 -12.52 5.44 8.52
CA ASP A 29 -12.19 6.37 9.62
C ASP A 29 -10.76 6.14 10.14
N ASP A 30 -10.26 4.91 10.09
CA ASP A 30 -8.90 4.52 10.46
C ASP A 30 -7.83 5.00 9.46
N TRP A 31 -8.22 5.39 8.25
CA TRP A 31 -7.35 6.00 7.24
C TRP A 31 -7.20 7.52 7.35
N ALA A 32 -7.93 8.17 8.28
CA ALA A 32 -7.95 9.62 8.41
C ALA A 32 -6.56 10.21 8.68
N GLU A 33 -5.75 9.53 9.50
CA GLU A 33 -4.41 9.96 9.89
C GLU A 33 -3.30 9.39 8.99
N VAL A 34 -3.65 8.56 7.99
CA VAL A 34 -2.67 8.07 7.01
C VAL A 34 -2.48 9.14 5.94
N ASP A 35 -1.23 9.59 5.77
CA ASP A 35 -0.86 10.57 4.76
C ASP A 35 -1.09 10.03 3.34
N VAL A 36 -1.40 10.94 2.42
CA VAL A 36 -1.47 10.62 0.99
C VAL A 36 -0.06 10.39 0.46
N SER A 37 0.17 9.21 -0.10
CA SER A 37 1.47 8.81 -0.68
C SER A 37 1.63 9.35 -2.10
N TYR A 38 0.55 9.39 -2.87
CA TYR A 38 0.51 9.96 -4.22
C TYR A 38 -0.90 10.47 -4.53
N SER A 39 -0.98 11.57 -5.27
CA SER A 39 -2.23 12.13 -5.79
C SER A 39 -2.10 12.32 -7.30
N ASP A 40 -3.07 11.84 -8.05
CA ASP A 40 -3.15 12.03 -9.49
C ASP A 40 -4.10 13.18 -9.87
N SER A 41 -3.89 13.76 -11.04
CA SER A 41 -4.75 14.85 -11.52
C SER A 41 -6.13 14.31 -11.92
N GLN A 42 -7.15 15.17 -11.90
CA GLN A 42 -8.49 14.80 -12.34
C GLN A 42 -8.63 14.95 -13.85
N GLY A 43 -9.23 13.96 -14.51
CA GLY A 43 -9.66 13.99 -15.89
C GLY A 43 -8.59 13.65 -16.93
N ASP A 44 -7.48 13.04 -16.51
CA ASP A 44 -6.44 12.50 -17.38
C ASP A 44 -6.38 10.97 -17.41
N GLY A 45 -7.20 10.28 -16.59
CA GLY A 45 -7.46 8.85 -16.70
C GLY A 45 -8.29 8.45 -17.94
N ALA A 46 -8.00 7.28 -18.52
CA ALA A 46 -8.73 6.73 -19.66
C ALA A 46 -9.94 5.88 -19.25
N ASP A 47 -9.70 4.83 -18.44
CA ASP A 47 -10.75 3.89 -17.99
C ASP A 47 -11.23 4.22 -16.56
N ALA A 48 -10.29 4.35 -15.63
CA ALA A 48 -10.51 4.86 -14.29
C ALA A 48 -9.61 6.08 -14.03
N ASP A 49 -10.21 7.10 -13.44
CA ASP A 49 -9.54 8.33 -13.06
C ASP A 49 -9.10 8.20 -11.61
N PHE A 50 -7.94 7.58 -11.37
CA PHE A 50 -7.40 7.41 -10.03
C PHE A 50 -7.12 8.78 -9.39
N ALA A 51 -7.27 8.85 -8.07
CA ALA A 51 -7.05 10.07 -7.31
C ALA A 51 -5.90 9.84 -6.33
N ASP A 52 -6.23 9.65 -5.05
CA ASP A 52 -5.26 9.47 -3.99
C ASP A 52 -4.94 8.00 -3.74
N ILE A 53 -3.66 7.73 -3.52
CA ILE A 53 -3.18 6.48 -2.95
C ILE A 53 -2.62 6.76 -1.56
N LYS A 54 -3.05 5.97 -0.57
CA LYS A 54 -2.46 5.94 0.77
C LYS A 54 -1.88 4.57 1.05
N ILE A 55 -0.73 4.53 1.69
CA ILE A 55 -0.02 3.29 2.01
C ILE A 55 0.41 3.33 3.47
N THR A 56 0.13 2.26 4.20
CA THR A 56 0.65 2.00 5.55
C THR A 56 0.90 0.51 5.69
N TYR A 57 1.55 0.08 6.76
CA TYR A 57 1.88 -1.32 6.99
C TYR A 57 1.88 -1.61 8.48
N ASP A 58 1.71 -2.87 8.87
CA ASP A 58 2.04 -3.35 10.20
C ASP A 58 3.14 -4.42 10.12
N ASN A 59 3.28 -5.24 11.17
CA ASN A 59 4.30 -6.29 11.18
C ASN A 59 4.01 -7.45 10.21
N ASP A 60 2.78 -7.57 9.72
CA ASP A 60 2.29 -8.72 8.96
C ASP A 60 1.84 -8.33 7.54
N PHE A 61 1.30 -7.12 7.36
CA PHE A 61 0.65 -6.71 6.11
C PHE A 61 1.05 -5.31 5.64
N LEU A 62 1.03 -5.16 4.31
CA LEU A 62 0.96 -3.88 3.63
C LEU A 62 -0.52 -3.55 3.35
N PHE A 63 -0.95 -2.35 3.73
CA PHE A 63 -2.29 -1.85 3.47
C PHE A 63 -2.22 -0.75 2.42
N ILE A 64 -3.06 -0.86 1.40
CA ILE A 64 -3.14 0.11 0.30
C ILE A 64 -4.59 0.57 0.17
N TYR A 65 -4.78 1.88 0.15
CA TYR A 65 -6.05 2.53 -0.12
C TYR A 65 -5.99 3.19 -1.48
N PHE A 66 -7.03 2.96 -2.28
CA PHE A 66 -7.22 3.56 -3.59
C PHE A 66 -8.45 4.45 -3.56
N ASN A 67 -8.31 5.67 -4.06
CA ASN A 67 -9.40 6.58 -4.35
C ASN A 67 -9.46 6.84 -5.86
N VAL A 68 -10.65 7.17 -6.36
CA VAL A 68 -10.91 7.57 -7.75
C VAL A 68 -11.68 8.89 -7.73
N HIS A 69 -11.41 9.77 -8.69
CA HIS A 69 -12.07 11.08 -8.77
C HIS A 69 -13.56 10.98 -9.12
N ASP A 70 -13.93 9.99 -9.94
CA ASP A 70 -15.30 9.73 -10.36
C ASP A 70 -15.52 8.23 -10.59
N GLY A 71 -16.78 7.80 -10.51
CA GLY A 71 -17.19 6.41 -10.70
C GLY A 71 -17.07 5.52 -9.46
N GLU A 72 -17.63 4.31 -9.59
CA GLU A 72 -17.46 3.22 -8.64
C GLU A 72 -17.02 2.00 -9.42
N TYR A 73 -15.90 1.38 -9.00
CA TYR A 73 -15.30 0.26 -9.70
C TYR A 73 -15.29 -0.96 -8.79
N LEU A 74 -15.75 -2.09 -9.32
CA LEU A 74 -15.58 -3.37 -8.65
C LEU A 74 -14.12 -3.80 -8.80
N MET A 75 -13.29 -3.56 -7.79
CA MET A 75 -11.87 -3.91 -7.88
C MET A 75 -11.66 -5.40 -8.21
N GLN A 76 -12.50 -6.30 -7.70
CA GLN A 76 -12.30 -7.74 -7.82
C GLN A 76 -12.90 -8.37 -9.10
N ASP A 77 -13.39 -7.58 -10.06
CA ASP A 77 -13.96 -8.11 -11.31
C ASP A 77 -14.02 -7.03 -12.41
N TRP A 78 -14.05 -7.44 -13.68
CA TRP A 78 -14.33 -6.58 -14.86
C TRP A 78 -13.42 -5.34 -14.98
N ASN A 79 -12.14 -5.48 -14.62
CA ASN A 79 -11.13 -4.44 -14.81
C ASN A 79 -9.78 -5.04 -15.16
N GLU A 80 -8.92 -4.23 -15.76
CA GLU A 80 -7.52 -4.57 -16.02
C GLU A 80 -6.59 -3.75 -15.12
N PHE A 81 -6.96 -3.55 -13.85
CA PHE A 81 -6.12 -2.81 -12.92
C PHE A 81 -4.99 -3.70 -12.40
N HIS A 82 -3.76 -3.22 -12.56
CA HIS A 82 -2.55 -3.90 -12.13
C HIS A 82 -1.93 -3.22 -10.91
N LEU A 83 -1.45 -4.03 -9.96
CA LEU A 83 -0.52 -3.61 -8.92
C LEU A 83 0.84 -4.26 -9.17
N TYR A 84 1.83 -3.42 -9.48
CA TYR A 84 3.22 -3.82 -9.61
C TYR A 84 3.99 -3.49 -8.32
N ILE A 85 4.73 -4.45 -7.77
CA ILE A 85 5.61 -4.24 -6.61
C ILE A 85 7.03 -4.66 -7.00
N ASP A 86 7.94 -3.69 -6.91
CA ASP A 86 9.39 -3.89 -6.84
C ASP A 86 9.74 -4.05 -5.36
N ALA A 87 10.10 -5.28 -4.97
CA ALA A 87 10.24 -5.68 -3.57
C ALA A 87 11.68 -5.64 -3.08
N ASP A 88 12.66 -5.60 -3.99
CA ASP A 88 14.09 -5.57 -3.67
C ASP A 88 14.79 -4.26 -4.09
N ASN A 89 14.07 -3.36 -4.74
CA ASN A 89 14.53 -2.08 -5.25
C ASN A 89 15.69 -2.23 -6.27
N ASP A 90 15.66 -3.30 -7.06
CA ASP A 90 16.56 -3.54 -8.19
C ASP A 90 15.78 -3.57 -9.51
N THR A 91 15.92 -2.52 -10.30
CA THR A 91 15.24 -2.40 -11.61
C THR A 91 15.63 -3.47 -12.64
N THR A 92 16.65 -4.29 -12.35
CA THR A 92 17.16 -5.34 -13.24
C THR A 92 16.61 -6.74 -12.94
N THR A 93 15.86 -6.90 -11.85
CA THR A 93 15.11 -8.11 -11.50
C THR A 93 13.64 -7.97 -11.90
N GLY A 94 12.86 -9.03 -11.71
CA GLY A 94 11.42 -9.01 -11.95
C GLY A 94 10.98 -8.72 -13.39
N TYR A 95 9.77 -8.18 -13.51
CA TYR A 95 9.18 -7.70 -14.75
C TYR A 95 9.46 -6.21 -14.94
N TYR A 96 10.19 -5.88 -16.00
CA TYR A 96 10.50 -4.48 -16.29
C TYR A 96 9.28 -3.72 -16.81
N ILE A 97 8.82 -2.74 -16.05
CA ILE A 97 7.74 -1.83 -16.45
C ILE A 97 7.96 -0.43 -15.90
N ASN A 98 7.76 0.60 -16.72
CA ASN A 98 7.82 2.02 -16.32
C ASN A 98 9.06 2.42 -15.47
N GLY A 99 10.18 1.72 -15.65
CA GLY A 99 11.43 1.99 -14.94
C GLY A 99 11.66 1.22 -13.64
N ILE A 100 10.76 0.31 -13.25
CA ILE A 100 10.93 -0.60 -12.12
C ILE A 100 11.10 -2.06 -12.57
N GLY A 101 11.69 -2.89 -11.70
CA GLY A 101 11.77 -4.33 -11.84
C GLY A 101 10.78 -4.98 -10.88
N ALA A 102 9.56 -5.29 -11.34
CA ALA A 102 8.50 -5.74 -10.44
C ALA A 102 8.60 -7.25 -10.16
N GLU A 103 8.89 -7.65 -8.92
CA GLU A 103 8.80 -9.05 -8.50
C GLU A 103 7.36 -9.55 -8.42
N MET A 104 6.37 -8.66 -8.28
CA MET A 104 4.96 -9.02 -8.29
C MET A 104 4.17 -8.16 -9.27
N ASP A 105 3.35 -8.82 -10.08
CA ASP A 105 2.24 -8.23 -10.85
C ASP A 105 0.94 -8.86 -10.35
N TRP A 106 -0.01 -8.06 -9.88
CA TRP A 106 -1.34 -8.51 -9.49
C TRP A 106 -2.42 -7.83 -10.34
N LEU A 107 -3.22 -8.64 -11.04
CA LEU A 107 -4.38 -8.20 -11.81
C LEU A 107 -5.65 -8.36 -10.97
N PHE A 108 -6.23 -7.23 -10.54
CA PHE A 108 -7.34 -7.26 -9.60
C PHE A 108 -8.62 -7.88 -10.18
N GLY A 109 -8.97 -7.56 -11.43
CA GLY A 109 -10.16 -8.12 -12.08
C GLY A 109 -10.13 -9.64 -12.25
N ASP A 110 -8.95 -10.20 -12.51
CA ASP A 110 -8.75 -11.65 -12.65
C ASP A 110 -8.44 -12.34 -11.31
N ARG A 111 -8.25 -11.56 -10.24
CA ARG A 111 -7.92 -12.03 -8.88
C ARG A 111 -6.73 -12.99 -8.90
N SER A 112 -5.77 -12.68 -9.77
CA SER A 112 -4.59 -13.49 -10.03
C SER A 112 -3.42 -12.61 -10.46
N GLY A 113 -2.24 -13.20 -10.52
CA GLY A 113 -1.03 -12.46 -10.82
C GLY A 113 0.17 -13.37 -11.03
N SER A 114 1.32 -12.75 -11.15
CA SER A 114 2.60 -13.40 -11.36
C SER A 114 3.61 -12.93 -10.31
N TYR A 115 4.37 -13.87 -9.76
CA TYR A 115 5.53 -13.61 -8.92
C TYR A 115 6.81 -14.04 -9.65
N TYR A 116 7.67 -13.08 -9.93
CA TYR A 116 8.89 -13.24 -10.71
C TYR A 116 10.06 -13.59 -9.78
N ILE A 117 10.70 -14.72 -10.05
CA ILE A 117 11.89 -15.18 -9.33
C ILE A 117 13.00 -15.47 -10.33
N MET A 118 14.25 -15.59 -9.84
CA MET A 118 15.42 -15.84 -10.69
C MET A 118 15.25 -17.07 -11.61
N ASP A 119 14.54 -18.10 -11.15
CA ASP A 119 14.37 -19.37 -11.87
C ASP A 119 13.06 -19.48 -12.66
N GLY A 120 12.25 -18.42 -12.74
CA GLY A 120 11.00 -18.41 -13.52
C GLY A 120 9.88 -17.54 -12.95
N ILE A 121 8.65 -17.86 -13.33
CA ILE A 121 7.44 -17.14 -12.92
C ILE A 121 6.53 -18.12 -12.19
N ILE A 122 5.99 -17.69 -11.05
CA ILE A 122 4.99 -18.42 -10.27
C ILE A 122 3.66 -17.70 -10.42
N ASP A 123 2.63 -18.40 -10.89
CA ASP A 123 1.27 -17.88 -10.91
C ASP A 123 0.70 -17.85 -9.49
N ILE A 124 0.17 -16.70 -9.09
CA ILE A 124 -0.51 -16.49 -7.81
C ILE A 124 -1.99 -16.20 -8.05
N TYR A 125 -2.85 -16.66 -7.15
CA TYR A 125 -4.30 -16.50 -7.26
C TYR A 125 -4.93 -16.32 -5.89
N GLN A 126 -6.02 -15.56 -5.85
CA GLN A 126 -6.79 -15.42 -4.63
C GLN A 126 -7.51 -16.74 -4.36
N LYS A 127 -7.35 -17.27 -3.14
CA LYS A 127 -8.11 -18.46 -2.74
C LYS A 127 -9.60 -18.10 -2.59
N PRO A 128 -10.52 -18.94 -3.09
CA PRO A 128 -11.96 -18.71 -2.98
C PRO A 128 -12.48 -18.80 -1.55
#